data_AF-A0A956I5A6-F1
#
_entry.id   AF-A0A956I5A6-F1
#
_cell.length_a   1.000
_cell.length_b   1.000
_cell.length_c   1.000
_cell.angle_alpha   90.00
_cell.angle_beta   90.00
_cell.angle_gamma   90.00
#
_symmetry.space_group_name_H-M   'P 1'
#
loop_
_entity.id
_entity.type
_entity.pdbx_description
1 polymer ?
#
loop_
_entity_poly.entity_id
_entity_poly.type
_entity_poly.pdbx_seq_one_letter_code
_entity_poly.pdbx_strand_id
1 'polypeptide(L)'
;MPTAPEDDERELDESRPNEPSEPPTALELIQRAQLELDGIRHRCTALAAFQAELTRCSRGEPFTIMNDLLWTTMIDARDMLLVHFSQWIVSATEPGGLFKRLRQVPMSSFYVRTKPDRHAWKAGKAWVWNGSEADVAGFKKESAARAHARRRQLFEEVFPDAAKQGRRPNHKDWDTLEQEFWHALESIVHDRNDNRAHPRYGWAPKSGTAKMLDLGDIEAHAAWADKFLNRLRVLVDSSSWGGLTPESEPKSLAADLVDILLFGGRRRMDLLSGLAEDAAAAEGLYAWQYRERAYERLWTERRSNALPFNHPDQLRPTEKDDESEDSES
;
A
#
# COMPACT_ATOMS: atom_id res chain seq x y z
N MET A 1 -31.61 27.21 -46.38
CA MET A 1 -30.55 27.69 -45.47
C MET A 1 -30.80 27.05 -44.11
N PRO A 2 -29.84 26.32 -43.52
CA PRO A 2 -30.03 25.70 -42.21
C PRO A 2 -29.81 26.74 -41.11
N THR A 3 -30.80 26.90 -40.24
CA THR A 3 -30.74 27.67 -38.99
C THR A 3 -29.81 26.97 -38.01
N ALA A 4 -28.82 27.70 -37.50
CA ALA A 4 -27.94 27.25 -36.43
C ALA A 4 -28.74 27.03 -35.13
N PRO A 5 -28.38 26.03 -34.31
CA PRO A 5 -29.01 25.82 -33.01
C PRO A 5 -28.61 26.94 -32.05
N GLU A 6 -29.61 27.48 -31.34
CA GLU A 6 -29.45 28.48 -30.28
C GLU A 6 -28.71 27.85 -29.10
N ASP A 7 -27.57 28.46 -28.74
CA ASP A 7 -26.81 28.14 -27.53
C ASP A 7 -27.64 28.56 -26.30
N ASP A 8 -28.25 27.56 -25.64
CA ASP A 8 -28.94 27.67 -24.36
C ASP A 8 -27.89 27.88 -23.25
N GLU A 9 -27.47 29.15 -23.05
CA GLU A 9 -26.64 29.61 -21.94
C GLU A 9 -27.37 29.39 -20.61
N ARG A 10 -27.32 28.15 -20.11
CA ARG A 10 -27.69 27.86 -18.73
C ARG A 10 -26.63 28.46 -17.81
N GLU A 11 -26.92 29.66 -17.30
CA GLU A 11 -26.28 30.22 -16.12
C GLU A 11 -26.27 29.15 -15.02
N LEU A 12 -25.10 28.54 -14.80
CA LEU A 12 -24.86 27.70 -13.64
C LEU A 12 -24.89 28.64 -12.43
N ASP A 13 -25.98 28.58 -11.68
CA ASP A 13 -26.16 29.23 -10.37
C ASP A 13 -25.13 28.66 -9.38
N GLU A 14 -23.89 29.14 -9.47
CA GLU A 14 -22.77 28.84 -8.57
C GLU A 14 -22.94 29.49 -7.17
N SER A 15 -24.09 30.14 -6.92
CA SER A 15 -24.32 30.99 -5.76
C SER A 15 -25.11 30.35 -4.61
N ARG A 16 -25.44 29.05 -4.66
CA ARG A 16 -25.99 28.39 -3.47
C ARG A 16 -24.87 28.17 -2.45
N PRO A 17 -24.85 28.87 -1.30
CA PRO A 17 -23.93 28.56 -0.23
C PRO A 17 -24.18 27.10 0.16
N ASN A 18 -23.15 26.25 0.03
CA ASN A 18 -23.19 24.88 0.51
C ASN A 18 -23.75 24.90 1.93
N GLU A 19 -24.98 24.40 2.10
CA GLU A 19 -25.54 24.19 3.43
C GLU A 19 -24.51 23.42 4.27
N PRO A 20 -24.35 23.76 5.55
CA PRO A 20 -23.36 23.11 6.39
C PRO A 20 -23.66 21.61 6.43
N SER A 21 -22.82 20.83 5.75
CA SER A 21 -22.90 19.37 5.77
C SER A 21 -22.89 18.91 7.22
N GLU A 22 -23.80 17.99 7.57
CA GLU A 22 -23.83 17.37 8.90
C GLU A 22 -22.41 16.98 9.35
N PRO A 23 -22.07 17.14 10.65
CA PRO A 23 -20.74 16.78 11.13
C PRO A 23 -20.49 15.30 10.85
N PRO A 24 -19.29 14.93 10.36
CA PRO A 24 -19.02 13.56 9.95
C PRO A 24 -19.10 12.61 11.13
N THR A 25 -19.65 11.44 10.87
CA THR A 25 -19.76 10.33 11.82
C THR A 25 -18.39 9.73 12.14
N ALA A 26 -18.31 8.99 13.25
CA ALA A 26 -17.09 8.28 13.63
C ALA A 26 -16.63 7.30 12.54
N LEU A 27 -17.58 6.65 11.88
CA LEU A 27 -17.30 5.68 10.81
C LEU A 27 -16.69 6.36 9.58
N GLU A 28 -17.25 7.49 9.14
CA GLU A 28 -16.72 8.24 7.99
C GLU A 28 -15.30 8.76 8.24
N LEU A 29 -15.03 9.23 9.47
CA LEU A 29 -13.69 9.67 9.88
C LEU A 29 -12.67 8.52 9.82
N ILE A 30 -13.03 7.34 10.35
CA ILE A 30 -12.16 6.16 10.32
C ILE A 30 -11.98 5.67 8.88
N GLN A 31 -13.05 5.56 8.10
CA GLN A 31 -13.00 5.11 6.70
C GLN A 31 -12.13 6.02 5.84
N ARG A 32 -12.24 7.34 6.02
CA ARG A 32 -11.38 8.28 5.31
C ARG A 32 -9.90 8.06 5.66
N ALA A 33 -9.58 7.90 6.94
CA ALA A 33 -8.21 7.61 7.36
C ALA A 33 -7.69 6.28 6.80
N GLN A 34 -8.56 5.26 6.72
CA GLN A 34 -8.24 3.96 6.11
C GLN A 34 -7.96 4.10 4.61
N LEU A 35 -8.78 4.83 3.86
CA LEU A 35 -8.58 5.05 2.42
C LEU A 35 -7.24 5.76 2.14
N GLU A 36 -6.89 6.76 2.95
CA GLU A 36 -5.60 7.45 2.85
C GLU A 36 -4.43 6.49 3.15
N LEU A 37 -4.57 5.63 4.18
CA LEU A 37 -3.59 4.61 4.53
C LEU A 37 -3.47 3.50 3.47
N ASP A 38 -4.57 3.09 2.84
CA ASP A 38 -4.57 2.10 1.77
C ASP A 38 -3.76 2.58 0.56
N GLY A 39 -3.82 3.88 0.24
CA GLY A 39 -2.95 4.49 -0.76
C GLY A 39 -1.45 4.47 -0.40
N ILE A 40 -1.11 4.51 0.89
CA ILE A 40 0.27 4.31 1.38
C ILE A 40 0.67 2.83 1.24
N ARG A 41 -0.19 1.91 1.70
CA ARG A 41 0.05 0.47 1.63
C ARG A 41 0.23 -0.02 0.21
N HIS A 42 -0.64 0.39 -0.71
CA HIS A 42 -0.56 0.00 -2.12
C HIS A 42 0.79 0.39 -2.75
N ARG A 43 1.27 1.60 -2.48
CA ARG A 43 2.60 2.05 -2.93
C ARG A 43 3.73 1.26 -2.27
N CYS A 44 3.61 0.94 -0.98
CA CYS A 44 4.57 0.09 -0.27
C CYS A 44 4.65 -1.30 -0.91
N THR A 45 3.51 -1.94 -1.18
CA THR A 45 3.41 -3.24 -1.85
C THR A 45 4.03 -3.23 -3.24
N ALA A 46 3.78 -2.17 -4.04
CA ALA A 46 4.38 -2.03 -5.36
C ALA A 46 5.92 -1.91 -5.29
N LEU A 47 6.44 -1.09 -4.37
CA LEU A 47 7.88 -0.94 -4.17
C LEU A 47 8.54 -2.20 -3.61
N ALA A 48 7.87 -2.91 -2.69
CA ALA A 48 8.34 -4.18 -2.15
C ALA A 48 8.40 -5.25 -3.25
N ALA A 49 7.41 -5.31 -4.14
CA ALA A 49 7.43 -6.20 -5.28
C ALA A 49 8.59 -5.90 -6.24
N PHE A 50 8.83 -4.62 -6.53
CA PHE A 50 9.99 -4.18 -7.33
C PHE A 50 11.31 -4.58 -6.67
N GLN A 51 11.49 -4.33 -5.37
CA GLN A 51 12.71 -4.68 -4.65
C GLN A 51 12.92 -6.21 -4.59
N ALA A 52 11.87 -6.97 -4.34
CA ALA A 52 11.92 -8.43 -4.31
C ALA A 52 12.34 -8.99 -5.67
N GLU A 53 11.77 -8.44 -6.75
CA GLU A 53 12.08 -8.86 -8.10
C GLU A 53 13.50 -8.49 -8.53
N LEU A 54 13.95 -7.27 -8.20
CA LEU A 54 15.32 -6.83 -8.42
C LEU A 54 16.31 -7.73 -7.67
N THR A 55 15.99 -8.08 -6.41
CA THR A 55 16.80 -8.97 -5.58
C THR A 55 16.84 -10.39 -6.16
N ARG A 56 15.71 -10.90 -6.67
CA ARG A 56 15.61 -12.21 -7.31
C ARG A 56 16.49 -12.29 -8.56
N CYS A 57 16.39 -11.30 -9.44
CA CYS A 57 17.14 -11.22 -10.69
C CYS A 57 18.65 -11.01 -10.45
N SER A 58 19.02 -10.10 -9.56
CA SER A 58 20.40 -9.77 -9.22
C SER A 58 21.03 -10.70 -8.18
N ARG A 59 20.26 -11.59 -7.56
CA ARG A 59 20.70 -12.46 -6.45
C ARG A 59 21.37 -11.67 -5.31
N GLY A 60 21.00 -10.40 -5.14
CA GLY A 60 21.59 -9.47 -4.17
C GLY A 60 22.97 -8.91 -4.54
N GLU A 61 23.46 -9.17 -5.75
CA GLU A 61 24.78 -8.75 -6.20
C GLU A 61 24.79 -7.38 -6.89
N PRO A 62 25.96 -6.72 -6.98
CA PRO A 62 26.09 -5.47 -7.71
C PRO A 62 25.71 -5.59 -9.19
N PHE A 63 25.00 -4.58 -9.69
CA PHE A 63 24.55 -4.47 -11.09
C PHE A 63 24.78 -3.05 -11.61
N THR A 64 24.81 -2.91 -12.93
CA THR A 64 24.87 -1.64 -13.65
C THR A 64 23.44 -1.12 -13.87
N ILE A 65 23.20 0.15 -13.53
CA ILE A 65 21.92 0.82 -13.79
C ILE A 65 21.90 1.22 -15.27
N MET A 66 21.04 0.58 -16.07
CA MET A 66 20.93 0.86 -17.51
C MET A 66 19.86 1.91 -17.83
N ASN A 67 18.95 2.17 -16.88
CA ASN A 67 17.96 3.23 -16.95
C ASN A 67 17.98 4.08 -15.68
N ASP A 68 18.78 5.15 -15.70
CA ASP A 68 18.97 6.06 -14.57
C ASP A 68 17.69 6.84 -14.20
N LEU A 69 16.85 7.15 -15.19
CA LEU A 69 15.57 7.81 -14.96
C LEU A 69 14.63 6.92 -14.13
N LEU A 70 14.53 5.64 -14.47
CA LEU A 70 13.71 4.69 -13.72
C LEU A 70 14.28 4.49 -12.31
N TRP A 71 15.60 4.35 -12.18
CA TRP A 71 16.26 4.22 -10.88
C TRP A 71 15.95 5.40 -9.96
N THR A 72 16.14 6.63 -10.46
CA THR A 72 15.83 7.87 -9.74
C THR A 72 14.35 7.92 -9.37
N THR A 73 13.46 7.56 -10.31
CA THR A 73 12.01 7.52 -10.04
C THR A 73 11.65 6.53 -8.91
N MET A 74 12.33 5.38 -8.82
CA MET A 74 12.09 4.41 -7.75
C MET A 74 12.61 4.89 -6.39
N ILE A 75 13.77 5.56 -6.36
CA ILE A 75 14.28 6.22 -5.15
C ILE A 75 13.30 7.30 -4.68
N ASP A 76 12.88 8.19 -5.59
CA ASP A 76 11.94 9.26 -5.29
C ASP A 76 10.60 8.69 -4.81
N ALA A 77 10.08 7.64 -5.44
CA ALA A 77 8.85 6.99 -5.03
C ALA A 77 8.95 6.41 -3.60
N ARG A 78 10.08 5.80 -3.25
CA ARG A 78 10.36 5.29 -1.90
C ARG A 78 10.41 6.42 -0.87
N ASP A 79 11.07 7.53 -1.20
CA ASP A 79 11.22 8.64 -0.27
C ASP A 79 9.89 9.41 -0.10
N MET A 80 9.15 9.60 -1.20
CA MET A 80 7.82 10.19 -1.18
C MET A 80 6.77 9.32 -0.48
N LEU A 81 6.90 7.98 -0.52
CA LEU A 81 6.08 7.08 0.29
C LEU A 81 6.21 7.43 1.77
N LEU A 82 7.45 7.53 2.26
CA LEU A 82 7.71 7.80 3.67
C LEU A 82 7.30 9.23 4.06
N VAL A 83 7.53 10.22 3.20
CA VAL A 83 7.04 11.59 3.40
C VAL A 83 5.52 11.62 3.55
N HIS A 84 4.79 10.95 2.65
CA HIS A 84 3.33 10.88 2.72
C HIS A 84 2.84 10.14 3.97
N PHE A 85 3.52 9.06 4.36
CA PHE A 85 3.14 8.32 5.57
C PHE A 85 3.38 9.14 6.84
N SER A 86 4.53 9.81 6.94
CA SER A 86 4.82 10.76 8.02
C SER A 86 3.79 11.89 8.09
N GLN A 87 3.44 12.49 6.95
CA GLN A 87 2.42 13.54 6.91
C GLN A 87 1.05 13.02 7.37
N TRP A 88 0.67 11.80 6.97
CA TRP A 88 -0.58 11.18 7.41
C TRP A 88 -0.61 10.95 8.93
N ILE A 89 0.50 10.47 9.52
CA ILE A 89 0.65 10.29 10.98
C ILE A 89 0.47 11.63 11.70
N VAL A 90 1.19 12.66 11.25
CA VAL A 90 1.14 14.01 11.83
C VAL A 90 -0.27 14.57 11.75
N SER A 91 -0.88 14.55 10.57
CA SER A 91 -2.27 15.00 10.35
C SER A 91 -3.30 14.24 11.20
N ALA A 92 -3.06 12.98 11.54
CA ALA A 92 -3.94 12.22 12.42
C ALA A 92 -3.89 12.73 13.88
N THR A 93 -2.72 13.17 14.33
CA THR A 93 -2.45 13.57 15.73
C THR A 93 -2.53 15.08 16.00
N GLU A 94 -2.38 15.92 14.98
CA GLU A 94 -2.38 17.38 15.12
C GLU A 94 -3.74 17.95 15.60
N PRO A 95 -3.77 19.21 16.06
CA PRO A 95 -5.03 19.91 16.33
C PRO A 95 -5.97 19.88 15.13
N GLY A 96 -7.19 19.36 15.32
CA GLY A 96 -8.15 19.17 14.23
C GLY A 96 -7.97 17.87 13.43
N GLY A 97 -6.96 17.06 13.77
CA GLY A 97 -6.70 15.75 13.18
C GLY A 97 -7.72 14.68 13.56
N LEU A 98 -7.50 13.46 13.07
CA LEU A 98 -8.37 12.30 13.26
C LEU A 98 -8.76 12.10 14.73
N PHE A 99 -7.79 12.02 15.65
CA PHE A 99 -8.06 11.74 17.07
C PHE A 99 -8.89 12.85 17.73
N LYS A 100 -8.60 14.12 17.40
CA LYS A 100 -9.36 15.26 17.94
C LYS A 100 -10.80 15.26 17.43
N ARG A 101 -11.03 14.90 16.17
CA ARG A 101 -12.36 14.78 15.57
C ARG A 101 -13.13 13.57 16.11
N LEU A 102 -12.47 12.42 16.28
CA LEU A 102 -13.06 11.24 16.92
C LEU A 102 -13.45 11.50 18.38
N ARG A 103 -12.73 12.38 19.07
CA ARG A 103 -13.10 12.82 20.43
C ARG A 103 -14.33 13.74 20.46
N GLN A 104 -14.73 14.33 19.33
CA GLN A 104 -15.92 15.19 19.25
C GLN A 104 -17.20 14.43 18.92
N VAL A 105 -17.10 13.23 18.33
CA VAL A 105 -18.27 12.37 18.12
C VAL A 105 -18.78 11.78 19.43
N PRO A 106 -20.07 11.42 19.53
CA PRO A 106 -20.64 10.86 20.74
C PRO A 106 -19.85 9.65 21.25
N MET A 107 -19.30 9.72 22.47
CA MET A 107 -18.49 8.65 23.08
C MET A 107 -19.22 7.30 23.16
N SER A 108 -20.55 7.32 23.11
CA SER A 108 -21.38 6.12 23.03
C SER A 108 -21.14 5.30 21.76
N SER A 109 -20.65 5.91 20.67
CA SER A 109 -20.39 5.23 19.40
C SER A 109 -19.29 4.17 19.51
N PHE A 110 -18.37 4.32 20.46
CA PHE A 110 -17.27 3.38 20.70
C PHE A 110 -17.56 2.42 21.86
N TYR A 111 -18.62 2.66 22.63
CA TYR A 111 -18.91 1.91 23.84
C TYR A 111 -19.57 0.57 23.53
N VAL A 112 -18.96 -0.51 24.03
CA VAL A 112 -19.52 -1.86 23.95
C VAL A 112 -20.05 -2.28 25.30
N ARG A 113 -21.38 -2.44 25.40
CA ARG A 113 -22.07 -2.92 26.60
C ARG A 113 -21.59 -4.32 26.99
N THR A 114 -21.66 -4.64 28.29
CA THR A 114 -21.32 -5.99 28.79
C THR A 114 -22.23 -7.07 28.19
N LYS A 115 -23.54 -6.78 28.09
CA LYS A 115 -24.52 -7.69 27.48
C LYS A 115 -24.88 -7.21 26.07
N PRO A 116 -25.02 -8.13 25.10
CA PRO A 116 -25.49 -7.78 23.77
C PRO A 116 -26.88 -7.14 23.86
N ASP A 117 -27.13 -6.16 23.00
CA ASP A 117 -28.46 -5.56 22.92
C ASP A 117 -29.44 -6.61 22.37
N ARG A 118 -30.46 -6.94 23.17
CA ARG A 118 -31.52 -7.88 22.78
C ARG A 118 -32.33 -7.40 21.58
N HIS A 119 -32.17 -6.16 21.12
CA HIS A 119 -32.88 -5.62 19.97
C HIS A 119 -32.02 -5.48 18.69
N ALA A 120 -30.68 -5.56 18.80
CA ALA A 120 -29.78 -5.39 17.65
C ALA A 120 -29.88 -6.52 16.60
N TRP A 121 -30.37 -7.70 16.98
CA TRP A 121 -30.57 -8.87 16.10
C TRP A 121 -31.62 -8.72 14.98
N LYS A 122 -32.46 -7.67 14.99
CA LYS A 122 -33.61 -7.55 14.06
C LYS A 122 -33.28 -6.93 12.71
N ALA A 123 -32.09 -6.36 12.51
CA ALA A 123 -31.82 -5.47 11.36
C ALA A 123 -30.99 -6.08 10.20
N GLY A 124 -30.58 -7.35 10.28
CA GLY A 124 -29.79 -7.97 9.19
C GLY A 124 -30.66 -8.46 8.03
N LYS A 125 -30.44 -7.92 6.81
CA LYS A 125 -30.99 -8.50 5.57
C LYS A 125 -30.63 -9.99 5.51
N ALA A 126 -31.64 -10.84 5.31
CA ALA A 126 -31.44 -12.27 5.18
C ALA A 126 -30.62 -12.55 3.93
N TRP A 127 -29.38 -12.98 4.09
CA TRP A 127 -28.67 -13.70 3.03
C TRP A 127 -29.51 -14.93 2.67
N VAL A 128 -29.64 -15.23 1.38
CA VAL A 128 -30.38 -16.39 0.88
C VAL A 128 -29.76 -17.64 1.48
N TRP A 129 -30.38 -18.18 2.52
CA TRP A 129 -29.92 -19.35 3.26
C TRP A 129 -30.92 -20.47 3.01
N ASN A 130 -30.47 -21.61 2.49
CA ASN A 130 -31.29 -22.79 2.24
C ASN A 130 -31.44 -23.65 3.52
N GLY A 131 -31.84 -23.03 4.63
CA GLY A 131 -32.05 -23.69 5.92
C GLY A 131 -33.45 -23.46 6.46
N SER A 132 -33.85 -24.21 7.50
CA SER A 132 -35.11 -23.93 8.19
C SER A 132 -35.08 -22.55 8.87
N GLU A 133 -36.24 -21.96 9.13
CA GLU A 133 -36.30 -20.68 9.88
C GLU A 133 -35.61 -20.77 11.25
N ALA A 134 -35.67 -21.94 11.89
CA ALA A 134 -35.00 -22.22 13.16
C ALA A 134 -33.47 -22.19 13.02
N ASP A 135 -32.92 -22.78 11.95
CA ASP A 135 -31.48 -22.78 11.67
C ASP A 135 -30.97 -21.37 11.39
N VAL A 136 -31.71 -20.59 10.60
CA VAL A 136 -31.38 -19.18 10.31
C VAL A 136 -31.41 -18.35 11.59
N ALA A 137 -32.41 -18.54 12.45
CA ALA A 137 -32.50 -17.85 13.74
C ALA A 137 -31.35 -18.24 14.68
N GLY A 138 -30.99 -19.53 14.74
CA GLY A 138 -29.86 -20.05 15.51
C GLY A 138 -28.54 -19.44 15.04
N PHE A 139 -28.26 -19.48 13.74
CA PHE A 139 -27.07 -18.90 13.13
C PHE A 139 -26.97 -17.40 13.37
N LYS A 140 -28.06 -16.64 13.17
CA LYS A 140 -28.09 -15.19 13.44
C LYS A 140 -27.76 -14.88 14.89
N LYS A 141 -28.34 -15.64 15.83
CA LYS A 141 -28.07 -15.48 17.27
C LYS A 141 -26.62 -15.77 17.61
N GLU A 142 -26.06 -16.85 17.08
CA GLU A 142 -24.67 -17.25 17.32
C GLU A 142 -23.67 -16.26 16.69
N SER A 143 -23.92 -15.84 15.45
CA SER A 143 -23.12 -14.83 14.75
C SER A 143 -23.14 -13.49 15.48
N ALA A 144 -24.31 -13.02 15.93
CA ALA A 144 -24.43 -11.81 16.74
C ALA A 144 -23.71 -11.94 18.09
N ALA A 145 -23.78 -13.10 18.75
CA ALA A 145 -23.06 -13.35 20.00
C ALA A 145 -21.54 -13.34 19.78
N ARG A 146 -21.04 -13.95 18.69
CA ARG A 146 -19.62 -13.92 18.30
C ARG A 146 -19.15 -12.50 17.96
N ALA A 147 -19.93 -11.76 17.18
CA ALA A 147 -19.62 -10.36 16.85
C ALA A 147 -19.57 -9.48 18.10
N HIS A 148 -20.54 -9.62 19.01
CA HIS A 148 -20.54 -8.91 20.29
C HIS A 148 -19.34 -9.27 21.17
N ALA A 149 -19.03 -10.56 21.31
CA ALA A 149 -17.87 -11.02 22.07
C ALA A 149 -16.56 -10.44 21.50
N ARG A 150 -16.39 -10.45 20.17
CA ARG A 150 -15.24 -9.86 19.50
C ARG A 150 -15.15 -8.36 19.72
N ARG A 151 -16.25 -7.62 19.56
CA ARG A 151 -16.31 -6.18 19.86
C ARG A 151 -15.94 -5.88 21.30
N ARG A 152 -16.42 -6.70 22.24
CA ARG A 152 -16.12 -6.53 23.66
C ARG A 152 -14.64 -6.73 23.96
N GLN A 153 -14.04 -7.78 23.39
CA GLN A 153 -12.60 -8.01 23.46
C GLN A 153 -11.82 -6.80 22.91
N LEU A 154 -12.18 -6.32 21.72
CA LEU A 154 -11.53 -5.15 21.12
C LEU A 154 -11.72 -3.88 21.96
N PHE A 155 -12.86 -3.72 22.62
CA PHE A 155 -13.11 -2.59 23.50
C PHE A 155 -12.21 -2.64 24.74
N GLU A 156 -11.98 -3.83 25.29
CA GLU A 156 -11.04 -4.04 26.39
C GLU A 156 -9.59 -3.82 25.96
N GLU A 157 -9.23 -4.16 24.72
CA GLU A 157 -7.90 -3.90 24.16
C GLU A 157 -7.66 -2.40 23.89
N VAL A 158 -8.63 -1.70 23.29
CA VAL A 158 -8.49 -0.29 22.88
C VAL A 158 -8.73 0.68 24.03
N PHE A 159 -9.67 0.38 24.93
CA PHE A 159 -10.05 1.26 26.05
C PHE A 159 -10.07 0.48 27.38
N PRO A 160 -8.92 -0.04 27.84
CA PRO A 160 -8.84 -0.96 28.98
C PRO A 160 -9.43 -0.38 30.27
N ASP A 161 -9.16 0.89 30.57
CA ASP A 161 -9.66 1.53 31.80
C ASP A 161 -11.16 1.79 31.75
N ALA A 162 -11.70 2.21 30.60
CA ALA A 162 -13.14 2.35 30.40
C ALA A 162 -13.85 1.00 30.51
N ALA A 163 -13.23 -0.05 29.96
CA ALA A 163 -13.76 -1.41 29.99
C ALA A 163 -13.79 -2.02 31.39
N LYS A 164 -12.74 -1.82 32.20
CA LYS A 164 -12.69 -2.24 33.61
C LYS A 164 -13.74 -1.55 34.47
N GLN A 165 -14.00 -0.27 34.21
CA GLN A 165 -14.96 0.54 34.97
C GLN A 165 -16.39 0.43 34.44
N GLY A 166 -16.62 -0.31 33.34
CA GLY A 166 -17.95 -0.45 32.74
C GLY A 166 -18.53 0.88 32.22
N ARG A 167 -17.68 1.81 31.79
CA ARG A 167 -18.06 3.14 31.32
C ARG A 167 -17.74 3.35 29.84
N ARG A 168 -18.29 4.43 29.29
CA ARG A 168 -17.91 4.94 27.96
C ARG A 168 -16.48 5.51 28.02
N PRO A 169 -15.72 5.48 26.92
CA PRO A 169 -14.44 6.17 26.85
C PRO A 169 -14.64 7.67 27.11
N ASN A 170 -13.66 8.29 27.75
CA ASN A 170 -13.60 9.72 28.04
C ASN A 170 -12.38 10.34 27.36
N HIS A 171 -12.17 11.65 27.55
CA HIS A 171 -11.06 12.35 26.89
C HIS A 171 -9.68 11.78 27.26
N LYS A 172 -9.48 11.35 28.52
CA LYS A 172 -8.21 10.75 28.96
C LYS A 172 -7.92 9.43 28.25
N ASP A 173 -8.93 8.59 28.03
CA ASP A 173 -8.73 7.34 27.28
C ASP A 173 -8.32 7.62 25.83
N TRP A 174 -8.89 8.67 25.21
CA TRP A 174 -8.50 9.11 23.86
C TRP A 174 -7.09 9.69 23.81
N ASP A 175 -6.71 10.51 24.79
CA ASP A 175 -5.34 11.06 24.86
C ASP A 175 -4.31 9.93 25.03
N THR A 176 -4.65 8.88 25.80
CA THR A 176 -3.81 7.68 25.94
C THR A 176 -3.68 6.92 24.61
N LEU A 177 -4.80 6.76 23.90
CA LEU A 177 -4.84 6.06 22.62
C LEU A 177 -4.06 6.83 21.52
N GLU A 178 -4.15 8.16 21.51
CA GLU A 178 -3.39 9.04 20.61
C GLU A 178 -1.88 8.93 20.89
N GLN A 179 -1.47 8.85 22.16
CA GLN A 179 -0.08 8.63 22.55
C GLN A 179 0.43 7.24 22.13
N GLU A 180 -0.37 6.19 22.31
CA GLU A 180 -0.02 4.84 21.83
C GLU A 180 0.20 4.84 20.30
N PHE A 181 -0.71 5.48 19.57
CA PHE A 181 -0.60 5.63 18.12
C PHE A 181 0.65 6.40 17.70
N TRP A 182 0.95 7.52 18.36
CA TRP A 182 2.15 8.29 18.11
C TRP A 182 3.42 7.46 18.37
N HIS A 183 3.55 6.85 19.55
CA HIS A 183 4.73 6.05 19.89
C HIS A 183 4.95 4.86 18.96
N ALA A 184 3.88 4.23 18.48
CA ALA A 184 4.01 3.12 17.52
C ALA A 184 4.53 3.56 16.14
N LEU A 185 4.41 4.83 15.77
CA LEU A 185 4.67 5.34 14.43
C LEU A 185 5.69 6.49 14.37
N GLU A 186 6.18 7.00 15.51
CA GLU A 186 7.09 8.14 15.56
C GLU A 186 8.42 7.88 14.85
N SER A 187 8.86 6.63 14.73
CA SER A 187 10.02 6.23 13.92
C SER A 187 9.91 6.65 12.45
N ILE A 188 8.71 6.59 11.86
CA ILE A 188 8.45 7.03 10.48
C ILE A 188 8.63 8.55 10.37
N VAL A 189 8.16 9.29 11.38
CA VAL A 189 8.29 10.75 11.42
C VAL A 189 9.74 11.17 11.64
N HIS A 190 10.47 10.47 12.51
CA HIS A 190 11.90 10.69 12.72
C HIS A 190 12.71 10.38 11.45
N ASP A 191 12.49 9.24 10.79
CA ASP A 191 13.19 8.92 9.53
C ASP A 191 12.92 9.98 8.45
N ARG A 192 11.68 10.47 8.35
CA ARG A 192 11.33 11.56 7.45
C ARG A 192 12.17 12.79 7.77
N ASN A 193 12.20 13.22 9.02
CA ASN A 193 12.84 14.47 9.42
C ASN A 193 14.37 14.40 9.35
N ASP A 194 14.95 13.25 9.67
CA ASP A 194 16.40 13.09 9.81
C ASP A 194 17.07 12.72 8.48
N ASN A 195 16.38 11.97 7.61
CA ASN A 195 17.01 11.36 6.43
C ASN A 195 16.42 11.79 5.08
N ARG A 196 15.15 12.20 5.02
CA ARG A 196 14.44 12.38 3.73
C ARG A 196 13.89 13.79 3.50
N ALA A 197 13.69 14.57 4.56
CA ALA A 197 13.24 15.94 4.44
C ALA A 197 14.36 16.83 3.92
N HIS A 198 14.08 17.59 2.85
CA HIS A 198 15.06 18.53 2.31
C HIS A 198 15.46 19.55 3.40
N PRO A 199 16.75 19.88 3.57
CA PRO A 199 17.22 20.87 4.58
C PRO A 199 16.54 22.24 4.50
N ARG A 200 15.87 22.56 3.38
CA ARG A 200 15.11 23.80 3.18
C ARG A 200 13.90 23.94 4.12
N TYR A 201 13.45 22.88 4.78
CA TYR A 201 12.33 22.95 5.74
C TYR A 201 12.74 23.39 7.16
N GLY A 202 13.97 23.89 7.35
CA GLY A 202 14.36 24.57 8.60
C GLY A 202 14.77 23.65 9.75
N TRP A 203 14.93 22.34 9.49
CA TRP A 203 15.44 21.40 10.47
C TRP A 203 16.98 21.40 10.40
N ALA A 204 17.60 21.75 11.52
CA ALA A 204 19.04 21.99 11.66
C ALA A 204 19.90 20.84 11.11
N PRO A 205 21.17 21.09 10.73
CA PRO A 205 22.13 20.07 10.32
C PRO A 205 22.59 19.27 11.54
N LYS A 206 21.67 18.54 12.17
CA LYS A 206 22.05 17.44 13.05
C LYS A 206 22.47 16.32 12.12
N SER A 207 23.71 15.87 12.27
CA SER A 207 24.28 14.70 11.61
C SER A 207 23.23 13.60 11.49
N GLY A 208 22.60 13.46 10.32
CA GLY A 208 21.58 12.45 10.07
C GLY A 208 22.18 11.09 10.43
N THR A 209 21.43 10.29 11.16
CA THR A 209 21.87 8.93 11.45
C THR A 209 21.79 8.14 10.14
N ALA A 210 22.88 7.50 9.71
CA ALA A 210 22.96 6.83 8.40
C ALA A 210 21.97 5.66 8.20
N LYS A 211 21.12 5.35 9.19
CA LYS A 211 20.19 4.23 9.13
C LYS A 211 18.80 4.74 8.72
N MET A 212 18.51 4.62 7.43
CA MET A 212 17.16 4.81 6.90
C MET A 212 16.28 3.59 7.21
N LEU A 213 14.99 3.80 7.43
CA LEU A 213 14.02 2.68 7.48
C LEU A 213 13.93 1.98 6.12
N ASP A 214 13.94 0.64 6.16
CA ASP A 214 13.71 -0.17 4.96
C ASP A 214 12.21 -0.31 4.66
N LEU A 215 11.88 -0.87 3.50
CA LEU A 215 10.48 -1.04 3.09
C LEU A 215 9.72 -2.03 3.98
N GLY A 216 10.40 -3.01 4.60
CA GLY A 216 9.78 -3.96 5.51
C GLY A 216 9.38 -3.30 6.83
N ASP A 217 10.21 -2.42 7.36
CA ASP A 217 9.88 -1.59 8.52
C ASP A 217 8.65 -0.70 8.23
N ILE A 218 8.63 -0.04 7.07
CA ILE A 218 7.51 0.81 6.64
C ILE A 218 6.21 0.00 6.50
N GLU A 219 6.28 -1.19 5.89
CA GLU A 219 5.14 -2.10 5.75
C GLU A 219 4.61 -2.54 7.11
N ALA A 220 5.48 -2.90 8.06
CA ALA A 220 5.08 -3.30 9.40
C ALA A 220 4.35 -2.18 10.14
N HIS A 221 4.83 -0.93 10.03
CA HIS A 221 4.16 0.24 10.60
C HIS A 221 2.80 0.51 9.93
N ALA A 222 2.70 0.41 8.61
CA ALA A 222 1.45 0.60 7.89
C ALA A 222 0.42 -0.49 8.23
N ALA A 223 0.85 -1.76 8.36
CA ALA A 223 0.00 -2.87 8.78
C ALA A 223 -0.48 -2.70 10.23
N TRP A 224 0.37 -2.19 11.12
CA TRP A 224 -0.02 -1.86 12.49
C TRP A 224 -1.11 -0.77 12.51
N ALA A 225 -0.93 0.30 11.73
CA ALA A 225 -1.90 1.39 11.62
C ALA A 225 -3.25 0.92 11.05
N ASP A 226 -3.23 0.06 10.03
CA ASP A 226 -4.46 -0.51 9.47
C ASP A 226 -5.19 -1.39 10.49
N LYS A 227 -4.45 -2.27 11.18
CA LYS A 227 -5.01 -3.07 12.27
C LYS A 227 -5.59 -2.18 13.37
N PHE A 228 -4.94 -1.08 13.71
CA PHE A 228 -5.42 -0.10 14.68
C PHE A 228 -6.75 0.53 14.24
N LEU A 229 -6.84 1.06 13.01
CA LEU A 229 -8.07 1.66 12.49
C LEU A 229 -9.20 0.64 12.36
N ASN A 230 -8.88 -0.59 11.96
CA ASN A 230 -9.86 -1.68 11.90
C ASN A 230 -10.43 -2.02 13.28
N ARG A 231 -9.61 -2.00 14.34
CA ARG A 231 -10.11 -2.16 15.72
C ARG A 231 -11.15 -1.09 16.04
N LEU A 232 -10.87 0.18 15.74
CA LEU A 232 -11.82 1.29 15.95
C LEU A 232 -13.09 1.14 15.11
N ARG A 233 -12.96 0.76 13.84
CA ARG A 233 -14.10 0.54 12.94
C ARG A 233 -15.04 -0.54 13.46
N VAL A 234 -14.51 -1.67 13.92
CA VAL A 234 -15.30 -2.78 14.48
C VAL A 234 -16.08 -2.34 15.74
N LEU A 235 -15.50 -1.44 16.55
CA LEU A 235 -16.21 -0.88 17.70
C LEU A 235 -17.43 -0.05 17.28
N VAL A 236 -17.34 0.70 16.17
CA VAL A 236 -18.41 1.58 15.70
C VAL A 236 -19.48 0.83 14.91
N ASP A 237 -19.10 0.07 13.88
CA ASP A 237 -20.02 -0.44 12.85
C ASP A 237 -20.47 -1.89 13.10
N SER A 238 -19.89 -2.59 14.08
CA SER A 238 -20.12 -4.03 14.32
C SER A 238 -19.84 -4.96 13.14
N SER A 239 -19.35 -4.43 12.02
CA SER A 239 -19.02 -5.21 10.84
C SER A 239 -17.75 -6.02 11.08
N SER A 240 -17.81 -7.31 10.78
CA SER A 240 -16.64 -8.20 10.74
C SER A 240 -15.89 -8.13 9.41
N TRP A 241 -16.36 -7.32 8.46
CA TRP A 241 -15.75 -7.16 7.14
C TRP A 241 -14.72 -6.01 7.17
N GLY A 242 -13.47 -6.37 7.45
CA GLY A 242 -12.31 -5.50 7.28
C GLY A 242 -11.60 -5.86 5.98
N GLY A 243 -11.52 -4.91 5.05
CA GLY A 243 -10.78 -5.07 3.80
C GLY A 243 -11.53 -4.52 2.60
N LEU A 244 -11.23 -3.28 2.23
CA LEU A 244 -11.54 -2.73 0.90
C LEU A 244 -10.24 -2.76 0.10
N THR A 245 -9.87 -3.91 -0.44
CA THR A 245 -9.37 -4.08 -1.81
C THR A 245 -8.76 -5.48 -1.98
N PRO A 246 -9.09 -6.20 -3.06
CA PRO A 246 -8.21 -7.28 -3.50
C PRO A 246 -6.85 -6.67 -3.84
N GLU A 247 -5.77 -7.28 -3.35
CA GLU A 247 -4.41 -6.93 -3.76
C GLU A 247 -4.32 -7.09 -5.29
N SER A 248 -4.17 -5.98 -6.02
CA SER A 248 -3.79 -6.04 -7.43
C SER A 248 -2.43 -6.72 -7.50
N GLU A 249 -2.23 -7.69 -8.40
CA GLU A 249 -0.95 -8.41 -8.53
C GLU A 249 0.19 -7.45 -8.95
N PRO A 250 1.05 -6.98 -8.03
CA PRO A 250 2.09 -6.00 -8.36
C PRO A 250 3.27 -6.67 -9.10
N LYS A 251 3.27 -8.00 -9.21
CA LYS A 251 4.40 -8.82 -9.64
C LYS A 251 4.73 -8.64 -11.12
N SER A 252 3.74 -8.55 -11.99
CA SER A 252 3.95 -8.37 -13.43
C SER A 252 4.57 -7.01 -13.74
N LEU A 253 4.01 -5.94 -13.18
CA LEU A 253 4.57 -4.60 -13.31
C LEU A 253 5.99 -4.51 -12.74
N ALA A 254 6.24 -5.13 -11.58
CA ALA A 254 7.58 -5.18 -10.98
C ALA A 254 8.60 -5.85 -11.92
N ALA A 255 8.23 -6.97 -12.55
CA ALA A 255 9.09 -7.67 -13.52
C ALA A 255 9.47 -6.78 -14.69
N ASP A 256 8.49 -6.11 -15.30
CA ASP A 256 8.71 -5.21 -16.43
C ASP A 256 9.61 -4.02 -16.05
N LEU A 257 9.39 -3.42 -14.89
CA LEU A 257 10.22 -2.30 -14.39
C LEU A 257 11.66 -2.75 -14.13
N VAL A 258 11.86 -3.93 -13.53
CA VAL A 258 13.21 -4.47 -13.28
C VAL A 258 13.93 -4.74 -14.59
N ASP A 259 13.24 -5.26 -15.61
CA ASP A 259 13.84 -5.49 -16.93
C ASP A 259 14.25 -4.16 -17.59
N ILE A 260 13.38 -3.14 -17.51
CA ILE A 260 13.72 -1.80 -18.01
C ILE A 260 14.92 -1.22 -17.27
N LEU A 261 15.02 -1.43 -15.95
CA LEU A 261 16.16 -0.95 -15.14
C LEU A 261 17.47 -1.63 -15.55
N LEU A 262 17.45 -2.96 -15.68
CA LEU A 262 18.65 -3.78 -15.89
C LEU A 262 19.09 -3.82 -17.35
N PHE A 263 18.19 -3.52 -18.30
CA PHE A 263 18.51 -3.63 -19.72
C PHE A 263 18.25 -2.34 -20.51
N GLY A 264 17.70 -1.29 -19.90
CA GLY A 264 17.57 0.04 -20.51
C GLY A 264 16.40 0.21 -21.48
N GLY A 265 15.65 -0.85 -21.81
CA GLY A 265 14.42 -0.78 -22.60
C GLY A 265 14.07 -2.05 -23.36
N ARG A 266 12.83 -2.13 -23.84
CA ARG A 266 12.26 -3.32 -24.50
C ARG A 266 13.07 -3.79 -25.72
N ARG A 267 13.50 -2.86 -26.58
CA ARG A 267 14.31 -3.21 -27.77
C ARG A 267 15.61 -3.95 -27.41
N ARG A 268 16.24 -3.57 -26.30
CA ARG A 268 17.47 -4.23 -25.85
C ARG A 268 17.17 -5.58 -25.20
N MET A 269 16.03 -5.69 -24.51
CA MET A 269 15.52 -6.99 -24.05
C MET A 269 15.26 -7.94 -25.22
N ASP A 270 14.60 -7.48 -26.28
CA ASP A 270 14.33 -8.28 -27.48
C ASP A 270 15.65 -8.79 -28.10
N LEU A 271 16.66 -7.91 -28.22
CA LEU A 271 18.01 -8.30 -28.69
C LEU A 271 18.67 -9.34 -27.76
N LEU A 272 18.61 -9.14 -26.44
CA LEU A 272 19.26 -10.02 -25.47
C LEU A 272 18.58 -11.38 -25.36
N SER A 273 17.25 -11.45 -25.51
CA SER A 273 16.53 -12.73 -25.52
C SER A 273 16.72 -13.52 -26.81
N GLY A 274 17.45 -12.97 -27.80
CA GLY A 274 17.65 -13.60 -29.10
C GLY A 274 16.46 -13.41 -30.05
N LEU A 275 15.50 -12.52 -29.76
CA LEU A 275 14.35 -12.22 -30.64
C LEU A 275 14.75 -11.40 -31.89
N ALA A 276 16.05 -11.19 -32.12
CA ALA A 276 16.56 -10.74 -33.41
C ALA A 276 16.33 -11.85 -34.45
N GLU A 277 15.22 -11.70 -35.19
CA GLU A 277 14.72 -12.40 -36.39
C GLU A 277 14.75 -13.94 -36.46
N ASP A 278 15.77 -14.64 -35.96
CA ASP A 278 15.94 -16.09 -36.14
C ASP A 278 15.40 -16.95 -34.97
N ALA A 279 15.49 -16.49 -33.71
CA ALA A 279 14.98 -17.28 -32.56
C ALA A 279 13.46 -17.15 -32.32
N ALA A 280 12.83 -16.10 -32.87
CA ALA A 280 11.39 -15.85 -32.72
C ALA A 280 10.52 -16.94 -33.39
N ALA A 281 11.07 -17.68 -34.37
CA ALA A 281 10.35 -18.70 -35.12
C ALA A 281 10.17 -20.03 -34.36
N ALA A 282 10.94 -20.30 -33.31
CA ALA A 282 10.97 -21.61 -32.65
C ALA A 282 10.37 -21.65 -31.23
N GLU A 283 10.37 -20.54 -30.46
CA GLU A 283 10.18 -20.63 -29.01
C GLU A 283 9.20 -19.61 -28.35
N GLY A 284 8.50 -18.75 -29.13
CA GLY A 284 7.55 -17.76 -28.59
C GLY A 284 7.74 -16.32 -29.08
N LEU A 285 6.65 -15.54 -29.05
CA LEU A 285 6.52 -14.21 -29.68
C LEU A 285 6.88 -13.03 -28.77
N TYR A 286 7.02 -13.22 -27.46
CA TYR A 286 7.12 -12.12 -26.50
C TYR A 286 8.34 -12.23 -25.57
N ALA A 287 9.08 -11.12 -25.37
CA ALA A 287 10.29 -11.05 -24.54
C ALA A 287 10.14 -11.63 -23.12
N TRP A 288 8.97 -11.48 -22.49
CA TRP A 288 8.71 -12.01 -21.15
C TRP A 288 8.80 -13.54 -21.08
N GLN A 289 8.59 -14.26 -22.20
CA GLN A 289 8.66 -15.72 -22.25
C GLN A 289 10.10 -16.24 -22.10
N TYR A 290 11.09 -15.41 -22.43
CA TYR A 290 12.52 -15.77 -22.43
C TYR A 290 13.30 -15.12 -21.31
N ARG A 291 12.60 -14.35 -20.47
CA ARG A 291 13.17 -13.54 -19.41
C ARG A 291 14.11 -14.34 -18.50
N GLU A 292 13.64 -15.46 -17.97
CA GLU A 292 14.44 -16.31 -17.07
C GLU A 292 15.68 -16.89 -17.77
N ARG A 293 15.56 -17.27 -19.05
CA ARG A 293 16.70 -17.77 -19.85
C ARG A 293 17.76 -16.68 -20.03
N ALA A 294 17.33 -15.43 -20.27
CA ALA A 294 18.24 -14.30 -20.38
C ALA A 294 18.98 -14.03 -19.06
N TYR A 295 18.29 -14.05 -17.91
CA TYR A 295 18.92 -13.92 -16.59
C TYR A 295 19.93 -15.04 -16.33
N GLU A 296 19.61 -16.31 -16.60
CA GLU A 296 20.54 -17.42 -16.38
C GLU A 296 21.77 -17.37 -17.30
N ARG A 297 21.62 -16.90 -18.55
CA ARG A 297 22.77 -16.68 -19.45
C ARG A 297 23.75 -15.67 -18.86
N LEU A 298 23.25 -14.51 -18.41
CA LEU A 298 24.08 -13.47 -17.80
C LEU A 298 24.80 -13.97 -16.55
N TRP A 299 24.12 -14.76 -15.71
CA TRP A 299 24.73 -15.39 -14.55
C TRP A 299 25.85 -16.37 -14.91
N THR A 300 25.67 -17.12 -15.99
CA THR A 300 26.67 -18.07 -16.48
C THR A 300 27.91 -17.32 -16.99
N GLU A 301 27.73 -16.28 -17.79
CA GLU A 301 28.81 -15.42 -18.31
C GLU A 301 29.51 -14.60 -17.22
N ARG A 302 28.80 -14.21 -16.17
CA ARG A 302 29.38 -13.49 -15.03
C ARG A 302 30.34 -14.37 -14.25
N ARG A 303 30.09 -15.67 -14.10
CA ARG A 303 31.03 -16.56 -13.37
C ARG A 303 32.43 -16.56 -13.99
N SER A 304 32.55 -16.22 -15.27
CA SER A 304 33.83 -16.03 -15.95
C SER A 304 34.47 -14.65 -15.76
N ASN A 305 33.73 -13.63 -15.26
CA ASN A 305 34.16 -12.23 -15.22
C ASN A 305 33.90 -11.57 -13.86
N ALA A 306 34.88 -10.89 -13.27
CA ALA A 306 34.74 -10.17 -11.98
C ALA A 306 33.86 -8.90 -12.04
N LEU A 307 32.96 -8.81 -13.02
CA LEU A 307 32.15 -7.63 -13.34
C LEU A 307 30.76 -7.68 -12.68
N PRO A 308 30.04 -6.55 -12.60
CA PRO A 308 28.63 -6.51 -12.19
C PRO A 308 27.73 -7.43 -13.01
N PHE A 309 26.58 -7.84 -12.48
CA PHE A 309 25.69 -8.87 -13.05
C PHE A 309 25.27 -8.65 -14.53
N ASN A 310 25.07 -7.40 -14.94
CA ASN A 310 24.61 -7.00 -16.27
C ASN A 310 25.57 -5.96 -16.88
N HIS A 311 26.88 -6.18 -16.72
CA HIS A 311 27.88 -5.27 -17.27
C HIS A 311 27.67 -5.09 -18.80
N PRO A 312 27.82 -3.88 -19.36
CA PRO A 312 27.55 -3.63 -20.78
C PRO A 312 28.23 -4.58 -21.75
N ASP A 313 29.40 -5.12 -21.40
CA ASP A 313 30.13 -6.10 -22.23
C ASP A 313 29.45 -7.48 -22.30
N GLN A 314 28.71 -7.88 -21.25
CA GLN A 314 27.88 -9.09 -21.28
C GLN A 314 26.61 -8.91 -22.12
N LEU A 315 26.27 -7.66 -22.43
CA LEU A 315 25.09 -7.32 -23.23
C LEU A 315 25.41 -7.15 -24.71
N ARG A 316 26.69 -7.26 -25.10
CA ARG A 316 27.09 -7.23 -26.51
C ARG A 316 26.81 -8.61 -27.12
N PRO A 317 26.26 -8.67 -28.34
CA PRO A 317 26.25 -9.92 -29.09
C PRO A 317 27.68 -10.47 -29.15
N THR A 318 27.88 -11.72 -28.76
CA THR A 318 29.15 -12.40 -29.03
C THR A 318 29.27 -12.52 -30.55
N GLU A 319 30.21 -11.79 -31.16
CA GLU A 319 30.54 -11.86 -32.60
C GLU A 319 31.14 -13.23 -33.01
N LYS A 320 30.92 -14.28 -32.22
CA LYS A 320 31.39 -15.63 -32.49
C LYS A 320 30.27 -16.39 -33.19
N ASP A 321 30.40 -16.54 -34.51
CA ASP A 321 30.32 -17.84 -35.21
C ASP A 321 30.19 -17.70 -36.75
N ASP A 322 30.30 -16.51 -37.34
CA ASP A 322 30.25 -16.37 -38.83
C ASP A 322 31.63 -16.44 -39.54
N GLU A 323 32.75 -16.57 -38.82
CA GLU A 323 34.09 -16.65 -39.46
C GLU A 323 34.62 -18.08 -39.66
N SER A 324 33.82 -19.14 -39.48
CA SER A 324 34.35 -20.52 -39.48
C SER A 324 33.82 -21.50 -40.53
N GLU A 325 33.35 -21.09 -41.72
CA GLU A 325 33.04 -22.08 -42.79
C GLU A 325 33.48 -21.78 -44.23
N ASP A 326 34.05 -20.61 -44.59
CA ASP A 326 34.37 -20.32 -46.01
C ASP A 326 35.87 -20.28 -46.38
N SER A 327 36.74 -20.94 -45.61
CA SER A 327 38.18 -21.06 -45.95
C SER A 327 38.66 -22.49 -46.20
N GLU A 328 37.83 -23.35 -46.82
CA GLU A 328 38.32 -24.58 -47.45
C GLU A 328 37.40 -25.02 -48.62
N SER A 329 37.60 -24.41 -49.80
CA SER A 329 37.34 -25.08 -51.09
C SER A 329 37.99 -24.35 -52.26
#